data_AF-A0A7C5GGA2-F1
#
_entry.id   AF-A0A7C5GGA2-F1
#
_cell.length_a   1.000
_cell.length_b   1.000
_cell.length_c   1.000
_cell.angle_alpha   90.00
_cell.angle_beta   90.00
_cell.angle_gamma   90.00
#
_symmetry.space_group_name_H-M   'P 1'
#
loop_
_entity.id
_entity.type
_entity.pdbx_description
1 polymer ?
#
loop_
_entity_poly.entity_id
_entity_poly.type
_entity_poly.pdbx_seq_one_letter_code
_entity_poly.pdbx_strand_id
1 'polypeptide(L)'
;ARRSVRLLEGLLAEGSEPILLLWALAREFRTLEGLAQETARGHDLEQAMNSRRVFRQRRPLVRRALGRFGVAHWQALLEDCARLDRITKGVAPGEPRDELLQLVLRACGRPLLQRPGSASMP
;
A
#
# COMPACT_ATOMS: atom_id res chain seq x y z
N ALA A 1 -9.55 6.36 4.14
CA ALA A 1 -10.22 5.08 4.42
C ALA A 1 -11.58 5.01 3.73
N ARG A 2 -12.70 5.55 4.24
CA ARG A 2 -14.05 5.35 3.64
C ARG A 2 -14.12 5.58 2.12
N ARG A 3 -13.58 6.70 1.62
CA ARG A 3 -13.51 6.95 0.16
C ARG A 3 -12.69 5.91 -0.58
N SER A 4 -11.52 5.55 -0.07
CA SER A 4 -10.61 4.55 -0.66
C SER A 4 -11.23 3.16 -0.72
N VAL A 5 -11.94 2.76 0.34
CA VAL A 5 -12.68 1.49 0.39
C VAL A 5 -13.76 1.45 -0.68
N ARG A 6 -14.59 2.49 -0.79
CA ARG A 6 -15.61 2.56 -1.85
C ARG A 6 -15.02 2.50 -3.26
N LEU A 7 -13.88 3.14 -3.49
CA LEU A 7 -13.19 3.06 -4.79
C LEU A 7 -12.68 1.64 -5.07
N LEU A 8 -12.08 0.98 -4.07
CA LEU A 8 -11.65 -0.41 -4.20
C LEU A 8 -12.84 -1.33 -4.49
N GLU A 9 -13.93 -1.19 -3.74
CA GLU A 9 -15.15 -1.99 -3.93
C GLU A 9 -15.76 -1.76 -5.32
N GLY A 10 -15.81 -0.52 -5.81
CA GLY A 10 -16.25 -0.21 -7.17
C GLY A 10 -15.38 -0.89 -8.23
N LEU A 11 -14.05 -0.75 -8.14
CA LEU A 11 -13.13 -1.39 -9.08
C LEU A 11 -13.29 -2.92 -9.11
N LEU A 12 -13.42 -3.55 -7.95
CA LEU A 12 -13.64 -4.99 -7.84
C LEU A 12 -15.02 -5.41 -8.39
N ALA A 13 -16.07 -4.62 -8.14
CA ALA A 13 -17.40 -4.86 -8.67
C ALA A 13 -17.46 -4.70 -10.21
N GLU A 14 -16.61 -3.85 -10.78
CA GLU A 14 -16.43 -3.69 -12.22
C GLU A 14 -15.59 -4.83 -12.85
N GLY A 15 -15.14 -5.81 -12.06
CA GLY A 15 -14.36 -6.95 -12.56
C GLY A 15 -12.85 -6.69 -12.64
N SER A 16 -12.34 -5.66 -11.94
CA SER A 16 -10.88 -5.44 -11.88
C SER A 16 -10.19 -6.59 -11.16
N GLU A 17 -9.19 -7.17 -11.82
CA GLU A 17 -8.41 -8.27 -11.26
C GLU A 17 -7.58 -7.85 -10.04
N PRO A 18 -7.67 -8.55 -8.89
CA PRO A 18 -6.93 -8.24 -7.67
C PRO A 18 -5.41 -8.10 -7.87
N ILE A 19 -4.84 -8.94 -8.73
CA ILE A 19 -3.40 -8.92 -9.05
C ILE A 19 -2.96 -7.62 -9.73
N LEU A 20 -3.81 -7.02 -10.57
CA LEU A 20 -3.53 -5.74 -11.23
C LEU A 20 -3.57 -4.58 -10.23
N LEU A 21 -4.57 -4.60 -9.33
CA LEU A 21 -4.68 -3.62 -8.24
C LEU A 21 -3.48 -3.72 -7.29
N LEU A 22 -3.08 -4.94 -6.93
CA LEU A 22 -1.88 -5.20 -6.13
C LEU A 22 -0.63 -4.61 -6.80
N TRP A 23 -0.41 -4.90 -8.08
CA TRP A 23 0.75 -4.39 -8.82
C TRP A 23 0.80 -2.85 -8.80
N ALA A 24 -0.33 -2.20 -9.05
CA ALA A 24 -0.43 -0.75 -9.05
C ALA A 24 -0.10 -0.16 -7.67
N LEU A 25 -0.67 -0.72 -6.60
CA LEU A 25 -0.41 -0.29 -5.22
C LEU A 25 1.06 -0.50 -4.83
N ALA A 26 1.62 -1.68 -5.10
CA ALA A 26 3.00 -2.01 -4.78
C ALA A 26 3.98 -1.03 -5.45
N ARG A 27 3.73 -0.65 -6.71
CA ARG A 27 4.55 0.34 -7.43
C ARG A 27 4.54 1.70 -6.73
N GLU A 28 3.37 2.18 -6.32
CA GLU A 28 3.27 3.45 -5.60
C GLU A 28 3.91 3.38 -4.22
N PHE A 29 3.77 2.26 -3.50
CA PHE A 29 4.42 2.06 -2.20
C PHE A 29 5.94 2.02 -2.30
N ARG A 30 6.52 1.36 -3.32
CA ARG A 30 7.99 1.40 -3.54
C ARG A 30 8.50 2.82 -3.81
N THR A 31 7.71 3.64 -4.50
CA THR A 31 8.05 5.04 -4.74
C THR A 31 8.08 5.81 -3.42
N LEU A 32 7.05 5.65 -2.58
CA LEU A 32 6.95 6.30 -1.28
C LEU A 32 7.99 5.80 -0.28
N GLU A 33 8.23 4.50 -0.23
CA GLU A 33 9.24 3.87 0.62
C GLU A 33 10.64 4.40 0.28
N GLY A 34 10.98 4.42 -1.01
CA GLY A 34 12.25 4.95 -1.45
C GLY A 34 12.41 6.43 -1.17
N LEU A 35 11.35 7.25 -1.32
CA LEU A 35 11.41 8.65 -0.92
C LEU A 35 11.57 8.81 0.59
N ALA A 36 10.86 8.02 1.39
CA ALA A 36 10.96 8.04 2.84
C ALA A 36 12.38 7.68 3.32
N GLN A 37 13.01 6.67 2.69
CA GLN A 37 14.40 6.30 2.98
C GLN A 37 15.37 7.45 2.71
N GLU A 38 15.26 8.08 1.53
CA GLU A 38 16.15 9.18 1.14
C GLU A 38 16.02 10.37 2.10
N THR A 39 14.78 10.74 2.45
CA THR A 39 14.55 11.82 3.43
C THR A 39 15.04 11.45 4.83
N ALA A 40 14.90 10.19 5.24
CA ALA A 40 15.40 9.73 6.53
C ALA A 40 16.94 9.75 6.61
N ARG A 41 17.61 9.65 5.46
CA ARG A 41 19.08 9.84 5.32
C ARG A 41 19.49 11.31 5.24
N GLY A 42 18.56 12.25 5.32
CA GLY A 42 18.83 13.69 5.26
C GLY A 42 18.90 14.28 3.85
N HIS A 43 18.55 13.52 2.81
CA HIS A 43 18.49 14.06 1.44
C HIS A 43 17.26 14.96 1.25
N ASP A 44 17.41 15.96 0.38
CA ASP A 44 16.33 16.89 0.04
C ASP A 44 15.17 16.18 -0.69
N LEU A 45 13.95 16.37 -0.19
CA LEU A 45 12.76 15.70 -0.72
C LEU A 45 12.40 16.17 -2.14
N GLU A 46 12.61 17.44 -2.49
CA GLU A 46 12.33 17.92 -3.84
C GLU A 46 13.27 17.30 -4.87
N GLN A 47 14.56 17.23 -4.56
CA GLN A 47 15.54 16.54 -5.38
C GLN A 47 15.23 15.03 -5.49
N ALA A 48 14.87 14.38 -4.39
CA ALA A 48 14.47 12.98 -4.40
C ALA A 48 13.21 12.74 -5.27
N MET A 49 12.20 13.62 -5.19
CA MET A 49 11.02 13.57 -6.06
C MET A 49 11.35 13.82 -7.53
N ASN A 50 12.30 14.71 -7.83
CA ASN A 50 12.79 14.95 -9.19
C ASN A 50 13.44 13.68 -9.77
N SER A 51 14.38 13.08 -9.02
CA SER A 51 15.12 11.88 -9.47
C SER A 51 14.19 10.70 -9.78
N ARG A 52 13.13 10.53 -8.98
CA ARG A 52 12.10 9.50 -9.17
C ARG A 52 10.97 9.90 -10.13
N ARG A 53 11.12 11.03 -10.83
CA ARG A 53 10.17 11.56 -11.83
C ARG A 53 8.74 11.71 -11.29
N VAL A 54 8.59 12.13 -10.04
CA VAL A 54 7.28 12.42 -9.45
C VAL A 54 6.71 13.68 -10.10
N PHE A 55 5.64 13.50 -10.87
CA PHE A 55 4.94 14.60 -11.55
C PHE A 55 4.51 15.71 -10.57
N ARG A 56 4.65 16.97 -10.98
CA ARG A 56 4.38 18.15 -10.14
C ARG A 56 3.01 18.09 -9.46
N GLN A 57 1.97 17.70 -10.19
CA GLN A 57 0.60 17.55 -9.66
C GLN A 57 0.47 16.56 -8.50
N ARG A 58 1.37 15.55 -8.42
CA ARG A 58 1.34 14.52 -7.38
C ARG A 58 2.16 14.90 -6.14
N ARG A 59 3.09 15.85 -6.26
CA ARG A 59 4.02 16.19 -5.16
C ARG A 59 3.34 16.62 -3.85
N PRO A 60 2.25 17.42 -3.86
CA PRO A 60 1.55 17.75 -2.62
C PRO A 60 1.00 16.50 -1.91
N LEU A 61 0.51 15.52 -2.67
CA LEU A 61 0.00 14.26 -2.12
C LEU A 61 1.13 13.40 -1.54
N VAL A 62 2.26 13.32 -2.26
CA VAL A 62 3.46 12.60 -1.80
C VAL A 62 4.01 13.22 -0.52
N ARG A 63 4.16 14.54 -0.44
CA ARG A 63 4.58 15.25 0.79
C ARG A 63 3.66 14.93 1.95
N ARG A 64 2.35 14.99 1.74
CA ARG A 64 1.36 14.68 2.79
C ARG A 64 1.46 13.23 3.27
N ALA A 65 1.71 12.28 2.37
CA ALA A 65 1.89 10.88 2.73
C ALA A 65 3.16 10.67 3.56
N LEU A 66 4.29 11.21 3.12
CA LEU A 66 5.59 11.10 3.81
C LEU A 66 5.60 11.82 5.16
N GLY A 67 4.88 12.93 5.31
CA GLY A 67 4.72 13.61 6.59
C GLY A 67 3.85 12.85 7.60
N ARG A 68 3.09 11.83 7.15
CA ARG A 68 2.22 11.03 8.01
C ARG A 68 2.84 9.69 8.44
N PHE A 69 3.72 9.13 7.61
CA PHE A 69 4.25 7.79 7.81
C PHE A 69 5.75 7.72 7.52
N GLY A 70 6.50 7.12 8.44
CA GLY A 70 7.94 6.86 8.28
C GLY A 70 8.25 5.59 7.47
N VAL A 71 9.54 5.33 7.27
CA VAL A 71 10.08 4.21 6.46
C VAL A 71 9.46 2.86 6.83
N ALA A 72 9.42 2.53 8.13
CA ALA A 72 8.91 1.25 8.62
C ALA A 72 7.45 0.97 8.21
N HIS A 73 6.62 2.01 8.10
CA HIS A 73 5.23 1.84 7.66
C HIS A 73 5.16 1.41 6.19
N TRP A 74 5.97 2.04 5.33
CA TRP A 74 6.01 1.72 3.90
C TRP A 74 6.61 0.33 3.64
N GLN A 75 7.63 -0.05 4.41
CA GLN A 75 8.19 -1.40 4.37
C GLN A 75 7.15 -2.45 4.75
N ALA A 76 6.40 -2.22 5.82
CA ALA A 76 5.34 -3.13 6.23
C ALA A 76 4.20 -3.25 5.20
N LEU A 77 3.89 -2.17 4.46
CA LEU A 77 2.95 -2.24 3.33
C LEU A 77 3.51 -3.09 2.17
N LEU A 78 4.81 -3.02 1.90
CA LEU A 78 5.44 -3.84 0.87
C LEU A 78 5.50 -5.32 1.27
N GLU A 79 5.68 -5.63 2.56
CA GLU A 79 5.56 -6.98 3.09
C GLU A 79 4.13 -7.53 2.93
N ASP A 80 3.12 -6.71 3.23
CA ASP A 80 1.72 -7.06 2.98
C ASP A 80 1.46 -7.30 1.48
N CYS A 81 2.02 -6.46 0.59
CA CYS A 81 1.96 -6.69 -0.86
C CYS A 81 2.58 -8.04 -1.25
N ALA A 82 3.74 -8.38 -0.69
CA ALA A 82 4.40 -9.66 -0.97
C ALA A 82 3.58 -10.86 -0.46
N ARG A 83 2.87 -10.71 0.67
CA ARG A 83 1.95 -11.74 1.16
C ARG A 83 0.74 -11.87 0.24
N LEU A 84 0.14 -10.76 -0.17
CA LEU A 84 -0.99 -10.77 -1.08
C LEU A 84 -0.62 -11.37 -2.46
N ASP A 85 0.59 -11.09 -2.97
CA ASP A 85 1.09 -11.72 -4.21
C ASP A 85 1.11 -13.26 -4.08
N ARG A 86 1.61 -13.77 -2.94
CA ARG A 86 1.57 -15.21 -2.64
C ARG A 86 0.13 -15.76 -2.57
N ILE A 87 -0.81 -15.02 -2.00
CA ILE A 87 -2.22 -15.41 -1.94
C ILE A 87 -2.81 -15.45 -3.35
N THR A 88 -2.58 -14.44 -4.20
CA THR A 88 -3.08 -14.42 -5.59
C THR A 88 -2.52 -15.56 -6.45
N LYS A 89 -1.35 -16.10 -6.08
CA LYS A 89 -0.72 -17.26 -6.73
C LYS A 89 -1.12 -18.60 -6.13
N GLY A 90 -1.98 -18.61 -5.10
CA GLY A 90 -2.39 -19.83 -4.40
C GLY A 90 -1.29 -20.47 -3.53
N VAL A 91 -0.19 -19.75 -3.26
CA VAL A 91 0.94 -20.28 -2.45
C VAL A 91 0.87 -19.86 -0.99
N ALA A 92 -0.15 -19.10 -0.59
CA ALA A 92 -0.46 -18.77 0.79
C ALA A 92 -1.99 -18.70 0.98
N PRO A 93 -2.51 -19.03 2.18
CA PRO A 93 -3.95 -18.96 2.45
C PRO A 93 -4.43 -17.51 2.56
N GLY A 94 -5.68 -17.29 2.14
CA GLY A 94 -6.39 -16.02 2.30
C GLY A 94 -7.25 -15.69 1.08
N GLU A 95 -8.11 -14.70 1.24
CA GLU A 95 -8.96 -14.17 0.16
C GLU A 95 -8.34 -12.89 -0.42
N PRO A 96 -7.99 -12.84 -1.72
CA PRO A 96 -7.34 -11.67 -2.32
C PRO A 96 -8.12 -10.37 -2.11
N ARG A 97 -9.45 -10.43 -2.14
CA ARG A 97 -10.32 -9.26 -1.93
C ARG A 97 -10.18 -8.71 -0.52
N ASP A 98 -10.26 -9.57 0.49
CA ASP A 98 -10.15 -9.17 1.89
C ASP A 98 -8.77 -8.60 2.16
N GLU A 99 -7.74 -9.18 1.58
CA GLU A 99 -6.37 -8.73 1.79
C GLU A 99 -6.03 -7.44 1.06
N LEU A 100 -6.63 -7.18 -0.10
CA LEU A 100 -6.60 -5.86 -0.72
C LEU A 100 -7.27 -4.81 0.16
N LEU A 101 -8.41 -5.14 0.78
CA LEU A 101 -9.09 -4.23 1.70
C LEU A 101 -8.21 -3.91 2.91
N GLN A 102 -7.58 -4.92 3.51
CA GLN A 102 -6.63 -4.75 4.61
C GLN A 102 -5.47 -3.86 4.22
N LEU A 103 -4.87 -4.09 3.04
CA LEU A 103 -3.77 -3.29 2.51
C LEU A 103 -4.18 -1.81 2.32
N VAL A 104 -5.35 -1.55 1.74
CA VAL A 104 -5.88 -0.19 1.53
C VAL A 104 -6.20 0.51 2.86
N LEU A 105 -6.72 -0.22 3.84
CA LEU A 105 -6.97 0.31 5.19
C LEU A 105 -5.65 0.67 5.89
N ARG A 106 -4.66 -0.22 5.85
CA ARG A 106 -3.34 0.02 6.43
C ARG A 106 -2.65 1.23 5.79
N ALA A 107 -2.70 1.35 4.46
CA ALA A 107 -2.17 2.50 3.73
C ALA A 107 -2.87 3.82 4.08
N CYS A 108 -4.12 3.76 4.55
CA CYS A 108 -4.86 4.90 5.09
C CYS A 108 -4.53 5.22 6.56
N GLY A 109 -3.62 4.48 7.19
CA GLY A 109 -3.30 4.55 8.62
C GLY A 109 -4.45 4.11 9.51
N ARG A 110 -5.22 3.11 9.08
CA ARG A 110 -6.23 2.44 9.91
C ARG A 110 -5.66 1.13 10.44
N PRO A 111 -6.10 0.67 11.63
CA PRO A 111 -5.72 -0.64 12.12
C PRO A 111 -6.22 -1.72 11.15
N LEU A 112 -5.49 -2.83 11.10
CA LEU A 112 -5.93 -4.02 10.39
C LEU A 112 -7.23 -4.53 11.02
N LEU A 113 -8.19 -4.92 10.18
CA LEU A 113 -9.35 -5.67 10.65
C LEU A 113 -8.87 -7.04 11.11
N GLN A 114 -9.53 -7.63 12.10
CA GLN A 114 -9.22 -9.01 12.46
C GLN A 114 -9.48 -9.91 11.25
N ARG A 115 -8.50 -10.75 10.89
CA ARG A 115 -8.69 -11.73 9.81
C ARG A 115 -9.64 -12.81 10.34
N PRO A 116 -10.76 -13.11 9.66
CA PRO A 116 -11.53 -14.29 10.03
C PRO A 116 -10.61 -15.52 9.94
N GLY A 117 -10.44 -16.23 11.06
CA GLY A 117 -9.53 -17.38 11.18
C GLY A 117 -8.22 -17.13 11.95
N SER A 118 -7.95 -15.91 12.45
CA SER A 118 -6.81 -15.67 13.37
C SER A 118 -7.13 -15.90 14.85
N ALA A 119 -8.33 -16.40 15.17
CA ALA A 119 -8.60 -16.95 16.50
C ALA A 119 -7.81 -18.26 16.62
N SER A 120 -6.89 -18.31 17.59
CA SER A 120 -6.08 -19.46 17.98
C SER A 120 -6.77 -20.81 17.74
N MET A 121 -6.13 -21.69 16.98
CA MET A 121 -6.17 -23.11 17.35
C MET A 121 -5.55 -23.23 18.75
N PRO A 122 -6.18 -23.96 19.68
CA PRO A 122 -5.60 -24.23 21.00
C PRO A 122 -4.28 -24.98 20.91
#